data_AF-A0A7S3UH81-F1
#
_entry.id   AF-A0A7S3UH81-F1
#
_cell.length_a   1.000
_cell.length_b   1.000
_cell.length_c   1.000
_cell.angle_alpha   90.00
_cell.angle_beta   90.00
_cell.angle_gamma   90.00
#
_symmetry.space_group_name_H-M   'P 1'
#
loop_
_entity.id
_entity.type
_entity.pdbx_description
1 polymer ?
#
loop_
_entity_poly.entity_id
_entity_poly.type
_entity_poly.pdbx_seq_one_letter_code
_entity_poly.pdbx_strand_id
1 'polypeptide(L)'
;SVAGRETAAAQKRSRWIRRGVLALLVLAWVLIGLLVFCFGERWSFISALYVITQIVTTVGYGDLLPVRPGMRTFMLVYVTTGIVIVAGIVTAVCDALVQKAEGAFASRLMNHRRRQGRKRSSAGVKIRYAILADFLLFAAMILVGVVVFGAFGHCVCTVDGKTIPNCDESTCSRLGVHRGFVESFYMSVITLTTVGFGDVVPIGDWERGIAVVWMLVGCASAGNFVGAVARWFANEERRFRR
;
A
#
# COMPACT_ATOMS: atom_id res chain seq x y z
N SER A 1 -35.11 -15.53 -16.57
CA SER A 1 -36.18 -16.00 -15.66
C SER A 1 -36.21 -15.12 -14.42
N VAL A 2 -37.37 -15.01 -13.75
CA VAL A 2 -37.53 -14.27 -12.47
C VAL A 2 -36.56 -14.80 -11.40
N ALA A 3 -36.37 -16.13 -11.34
CA ALA A 3 -35.39 -16.79 -10.46
C ALA A 3 -33.93 -16.32 -10.68
N GLY A 4 -33.55 -15.96 -11.90
CA GLY A 4 -32.23 -15.40 -12.20
C GLY A 4 -32.01 -13.98 -11.68
N ARG A 5 -33.08 -13.20 -11.50
CA ARG A 5 -33.00 -11.84 -10.93
C ARG A 5 -32.97 -11.88 -9.40
N GLU A 6 -33.70 -12.82 -8.78
CA GLU A 6 -33.71 -13.03 -7.32
C GLU A 6 -32.35 -13.53 -6.80
N THR A 7 -31.73 -14.47 -7.50
CA THR A 7 -30.37 -14.97 -7.17
C THR A 7 -29.31 -13.88 -7.30
N ALA A 8 -29.38 -13.04 -8.35
CA ALA A 8 -28.48 -11.90 -8.53
C ALA A 8 -28.64 -10.83 -7.44
N ALA A 9 -29.88 -10.55 -6.99
CA ALA A 9 -30.16 -9.61 -5.92
C ALA A 9 -29.67 -10.12 -4.55
N ALA A 10 -29.88 -11.40 -4.25
CA ALA A 10 -29.37 -12.05 -3.04
C ALA A 10 -27.83 -12.04 -2.98
N GLN A 11 -27.17 -12.33 -4.12
CA GLN A 11 -25.71 -12.31 -4.21
C GLN A 11 -25.11 -10.90 -4.17
N LYS A 12 -25.83 -9.89 -4.68
CA LYS A 12 -25.48 -8.49 -4.48
C LYS A 12 -25.58 -8.12 -3.00
N ARG A 13 -26.70 -8.43 -2.33
CA ARG A 13 -26.92 -8.12 -0.90
C ARG A 13 -25.88 -8.77 0.02
N SER A 14 -25.57 -10.06 -0.18
CA SER A 14 -24.54 -10.76 0.59
C SER A 14 -23.16 -10.10 0.47
N ARG A 15 -22.79 -9.62 -0.73
CA ARG A 15 -21.51 -8.89 -0.94
C ARG A 15 -21.45 -7.56 -0.21
N TRP A 16 -22.54 -6.76 -0.24
CA TRP A 16 -22.59 -5.49 0.50
C TRP A 16 -22.48 -5.72 2.00
N ILE A 17 -23.16 -6.75 2.53
CA ILE A 17 -23.07 -7.13 3.94
C ILE A 17 -21.63 -7.55 4.28
N ARG A 18 -21.01 -8.44 3.49
CA ARG A 18 -19.62 -8.87 3.71
C ARG A 18 -18.63 -7.70 3.70
N ARG A 19 -18.76 -6.77 2.75
CA ARG A 19 -17.93 -5.56 2.68
C ARG A 19 -18.17 -4.63 3.87
N GLY A 20 -19.42 -4.46 4.29
CA GLY A 20 -19.78 -3.68 5.48
C GLY A 20 -19.20 -4.27 6.76
N VAL A 21 -19.30 -5.59 6.93
CA VAL A 21 -18.72 -6.31 8.07
C VAL A 21 -17.19 -6.19 8.06
N LEU A 22 -16.54 -6.41 6.91
CA LEU A 22 -15.09 -6.24 6.80
C LEU A 22 -14.65 -4.80 7.15
N ALA A 23 -15.35 -3.79 6.64
CA ALA A 23 -15.06 -2.40 6.96
C ALA A 23 -15.21 -2.11 8.47
N LEU A 24 -16.25 -2.65 9.11
CA LEU A 24 -16.44 -2.52 10.56
C LEU A 24 -15.32 -3.20 11.34
N LEU A 25 -14.90 -4.40 10.94
CA LEU A 25 -13.79 -5.13 11.57
C LEU A 25 -12.47 -4.38 11.43
N VAL A 26 -12.18 -3.82 10.25
CA VAL A 26 -11.00 -2.97 10.02
C VAL A 26 -11.04 -1.75 10.93
N LEU A 27 -12.18 -1.03 10.99
CA LEU A 27 -12.32 0.15 11.83
C LEU A 27 -12.13 -0.18 13.31
N ALA A 28 -12.74 -1.26 13.80
CA ALA A 28 -12.57 -1.72 15.17
C ALA A 28 -11.10 -2.08 15.46
N TRP A 29 -10.44 -2.81 14.55
CA TRP A 29 -9.03 -3.20 14.71
C TRP A 29 -8.08 -1.99 14.72
N VAL A 30 -8.32 -0.99 13.86
CA VAL A 30 -7.56 0.27 13.86
C VAL A 30 -7.81 1.05 15.15
N LEU A 31 -9.06 1.19 15.59
CA LEU A 31 -9.41 1.89 16.84
C LEU A 31 -8.76 1.24 18.06
N ILE A 32 -8.80 -0.09 18.16
CA ILE A 32 -8.14 -0.83 19.25
C ILE A 32 -6.64 -0.56 19.24
N GLY A 33 -5.98 -0.64 18.08
CA GLY A 33 -4.56 -0.31 17.96
C GLY A 33 -4.24 1.11 18.39
N LEU A 34 -5.01 2.09 17.90
CA LEU A 34 -4.81 3.51 18.24
C LEU A 34 -4.93 3.75 19.74
N LEU A 35 -5.97 3.21 20.39
CA LEU A 35 -6.16 3.35 21.83
C LEU A 35 -4.99 2.70 22.59
N VAL A 36 -4.66 1.46 22.27
CA VAL A 36 -3.62 0.72 23.00
C VAL A 36 -2.24 1.36 22.81
N PHE A 37 -1.86 1.80 21.61
CA PHE A 37 -0.58 2.46 21.39
C PHE A 37 -0.52 3.87 22.00
N CYS A 38 -1.58 4.68 21.87
CA CYS A 38 -1.60 6.03 22.45
C CYS A 38 -1.58 6.01 23.99
N PHE A 39 -2.30 5.10 24.65
CA PHE A 39 -2.34 5.05 26.11
C PHE A 39 -1.26 4.15 26.72
N GLY A 40 -0.97 3.02 26.08
CA GLY A 40 0.02 2.06 26.53
C GLY A 40 1.44 2.59 26.38
N GLU A 41 1.84 2.98 25.16
CA GLU A 41 3.20 3.46 24.87
C GLU A 41 3.33 4.98 24.94
N ARG A 42 2.23 5.71 25.14
CA ARG A 42 2.19 7.19 25.16
C ARG A 42 2.66 7.82 23.84
N TRP A 43 2.49 7.12 22.73
CA TRP A 43 2.79 7.64 21.40
C TRP A 43 1.77 8.71 20.99
N SER A 44 2.22 9.64 20.14
CA SER A 44 1.29 10.57 19.48
C SER A 44 0.32 9.78 18.60
N PHE A 45 -0.89 10.33 18.41
CA PHE A 45 -1.90 9.72 17.53
C PHE A 45 -1.33 9.41 16.14
N ILE A 46 -0.52 10.32 15.60
CA ILE A 46 0.09 10.17 14.28
C ILE A 46 1.13 9.05 14.28
N SER A 47 1.97 8.97 15.31
CA SER A 47 2.96 7.90 15.44
C SER A 47 2.30 6.52 15.56
N ALA A 48 1.20 6.42 16.31
CA ALA A 48 0.41 5.19 16.40
C ALA A 48 -0.22 4.81 15.05
N LEU A 49 -0.83 5.77 14.34
CA LEU A 49 -1.41 5.54 13.02
C LEU A 49 -0.36 5.14 11.99
N TYR A 50 0.82 5.73 12.07
CA TYR A 50 1.98 5.41 11.24
C TYR A 50 2.44 3.95 11.44
N VAL A 51 2.58 3.48 12.69
CA VAL A 51 2.89 2.07 12.96
C VAL A 51 1.80 1.12 12.48
N ILE A 52 0.52 1.45 12.70
CA ILE A 52 -0.60 0.66 12.17
C ILE A 52 -0.53 0.58 10.64
N THR A 53 -0.19 1.69 9.99
CA THR A 53 -0.03 1.73 8.53
C THR A 53 1.13 0.87 8.08
N GLN A 54 2.28 0.91 8.76
CA GLN A 54 3.42 0.04 8.46
C GLN A 54 3.05 -1.46 8.56
N ILE A 55 2.21 -1.85 9.53
CA ILE A 55 1.72 -3.22 9.67
C ILE A 55 0.83 -3.61 8.48
N VAL A 56 -0.13 -2.76 8.12
CA VAL A 56 -1.08 -3.03 7.01
C VAL A 56 -0.39 -3.06 5.65
N THR A 57 0.58 -2.17 5.45
CA THR A 57 1.36 -2.06 4.22
C THR A 57 2.56 -2.99 4.18
N THR A 58 2.81 -3.74 5.27
CA THR A 58 3.96 -4.64 5.44
C THR A 58 5.32 -3.97 5.19
N VAL A 59 5.42 -2.65 5.38
CA VAL A 59 6.70 -1.92 5.27
C VAL A 59 7.58 -2.24 6.46
N GLY A 60 7.08 -2.01 7.68
CA GLY A 60 7.71 -2.45 8.93
C GLY A 60 9.17 -2.01 9.14
N TYR A 61 9.45 -0.70 9.11
CA TYR A 61 10.78 -0.15 9.39
C TYR A 61 11.36 -0.53 10.75
N GLY A 62 10.51 -0.72 11.76
CA GLY A 62 10.95 -1.02 13.12
C GLY A 62 11.55 0.18 13.87
N ASP A 63 11.25 1.40 13.42
CA ASP A 63 11.69 2.67 14.03
C ASP A 63 10.90 3.02 15.30
N LEU A 64 9.64 2.58 15.38
CA LEU A 64 8.79 2.70 16.56
C LEU A 64 8.33 1.32 17.03
N LEU A 65 8.85 0.88 18.16
CA LEU A 65 8.60 -0.44 18.72
C LEU A 65 8.12 -0.35 20.17
N PRO A 66 7.17 -1.21 20.59
CA PRO A 66 6.76 -1.29 21.98
C PRO A 66 7.92 -1.74 22.87
N VAL A 67 8.18 -0.99 23.93
CA VAL A 67 9.29 -1.24 24.84
C VAL A 67 8.86 -2.16 25.97
N ARG A 68 7.61 -2.05 26.43
CA ARG A 68 7.11 -2.79 27.59
C ARG A 68 6.78 -4.24 27.23
N PRO A 69 7.08 -5.23 28.11
CA PRO A 69 6.77 -6.63 27.85
C PRO A 69 5.30 -6.88 27.49
N GLY A 70 4.36 -6.27 28.22
CA GLY A 70 2.93 -6.42 27.94
C GLY A 70 2.51 -5.86 26.56
N MET A 71 3.13 -4.76 26.14
CA MET A 71 2.87 -4.14 24.84
C MET A 71 3.48 -4.93 23.69
N ARG A 72 4.63 -5.60 23.92
CA ARG A 72 5.20 -6.56 22.96
C ARG A 72 4.27 -7.76 22.76
N THR A 73 3.73 -8.31 23.84
CA THR A 73 2.73 -9.40 23.74
C THR A 73 1.49 -8.96 22.97
N PHE A 74 0.97 -7.76 23.24
CA PHE A 74 -0.13 -7.18 22.46
C PHE A 74 0.23 -7.06 20.98
N MET A 75 1.42 -6.52 20.66
CA MET A 75 1.88 -6.34 19.28
C MET A 75 1.93 -7.66 18.50
N LEU A 76 2.38 -8.76 19.12
CA LEU A 76 2.39 -10.08 18.50
C LEU A 76 0.99 -10.52 18.05
N VAL A 77 0.00 -10.40 18.95
CA VAL A 77 -1.40 -10.73 18.64
C VAL A 77 -1.98 -9.75 17.62
N TYR A 78 -1.65 -8.46 17.74
CA TYR A 78 -2.14 -7.40 16.88
C TYR A 78 -1.68 -7.59 15.42
N VAL A 79 -0.38 -7.85 15.19
CA VAL A 79 0.16 -8.11 13.85
C VAL A 79 -0.43 -9.39 13.24
N THR A 80 -0.58 -10.46 14.04
CA THR A 80 -1.15 -11.73 13.58
C THR A 80 -2.61 -11.57 13.12
N THR A 81 -3.42 -10.84 13.90
CA THR A 81 -4.80 -10.49 13.51
C THR A 81 -4.83 -9.55 12.31
N GLY A 82 -3.85 -8.65 12.20
CA GLY A 82 -3.67 -7.76 11.05
C GLY A 82 -3.52 -8.51 9.72
N ILE A 83 -2.79 -9.62 9.68
CA ILE A 83 -2.63 -10.45 8.46
C ILE A 83 -3.99 -10.93 7.94
N VAL A 84 -4.89 -11.36 8.83
CA VAL A 84 -6.25 -11.81 8.45
C VAL A 84 -7.06 -10.66 7.86
N ILE A 85 -6.95 -9.47 8.45
CA ILE A 85 -7.61 -8.25 7.96
C ILE A 85 -7.08 -7.87 6.57
N VAL A 86 -5.76 -7.85 6.38
CA VAL A 86 -5.11 -7.54 5.10
C VAL A 86 -5.53 -8.54 4.03
N ALA A 87 -5.57 -9.84 4.35
CA ALA A 87 -6.06 -10.87 3.42
C ALA A 87 -7.52 -10.63 3.00
N GLY A 88 -8.38 -10.19 3.92
CA GLY A 88 -9.75 -9.80 3.63
C GLY A 88 -9.84 -8.60 2.67
N ILE A 89 -9.00 -7.58 2.88
CA ILE A 89 -8.91 -6.41 2.01
C ILE A 89 -8.44 -6.81 0.60
N VAL A 90 -7.37 -7.59 0.50
CA VAL A 90 -6.83 -8.08 -0.78
C VAL A 90 -7.90 -8.87 -1.53
N THR A 91 -8.62 -9.76 -0.84
CA THR A 91 -9.72 -10.53 -1.44
C THR A 91 -10.83 -9.61 -1.97
N ALA A 92 -11.24 -8.62 -1.19
CA ALA A 92 -12.28 -7.67 -1.59
C ALA A 92 -11.88 -6.82 -2.81
N VAL A 93 -10.60 -6.44 -2.89
CA VAL A 93 -10.00 -5.72 -4.03
C VAL A 93 -9.94 -6.62 -5.26
N CYS A 94 -9.41 -7.84 -5.14
CA CYS A 94 -9.37 -8.83 -6.20
C CYS A 94 -10.78 -9.09 -6.78
N ASP A 95 -11.77 -9.31 -5.93
CA ASP A 95 -13.17 -9.48 -6.33
C ASP A 95 -13.70 -8.26 -7.11
N ALA A 96 -13.36 -7.04 -6.67
CA ALA A 96 -13.77 -5.82 -7.36
C ALA A 96 -13.10 -5.69 -8.74
N LEU A 97 -11.83 -6.07 -8.86
CA LEU A 97 -11.08 -6.06 -10.12
C LEU A 97 -11.61 -7.10 -11.10
N VAL A 98 -11.84 -8.34 -10.64
CA VAL A 98 -12.40 -9.42 -11.45
C VAL A 98 -13.79 -9.03 -11.97
N GLN A 99 -14.66 -8.46 -11.12
CA GLN A 99 -15.99 -8.00 -11.56
C GLN A 99 -15.93 -6.88 -12.59
N LYS A 100 -15.01 -5.91 -12.44
CA LYS A 100 -14.79 -4.88 -13.45
C LYS A 100 -14.31 -5.49 -14.77
N ALA A 101 -13.44 -6.50 -14.71
CA ALA A 101 -12.96 -7.21 -15.87
C ALA A 101 -14.09 -8.00 -16.56
N GLU A 102 -14.88 -8.78 -15.82
CA GLU A 102 -16.01 -9.56 -16.32
C GLU A 102 -17.13 -8.68 -16.92
N GLY A 103 -17.50 -7.60 -16.24
CA GLY A 103 -18.50 -6.65 -16.74
C GLY A 103 -18.06 -5.98 -18.05
N ALA A 104 -16.79 -5.58 -18.13
CA ALA A 104 -16.21 -5.09 -19.37
C ALA A 104 -16.13 -6.17 -20.46
N PHE A 105 -15.90 -7.43 -20.10
CA PHE A 105 -15.80 -8.56 -21.04
C PHE A 105 -17.17 -8.95 -21.62
N ALA A 106 -18.21 -9.04 -20.78
CA ALA A 106 -19.57 -9.38 -21.19
C ALA A 106 -20.14 -8.37 -22.19
N SER A 107 -20.00 -7.07 -21.91
CA SER A 107 -20.39 -6.00 -22.84
C SER A 107 -19.58 -6.02 -24.14
N ARG A 108 -18.32 -6.49 -24.10
CA ARG A 108 -17.46 -6.58 -25.29
C ARG A 108 -17.71 -7.84 -26.12
N LEU A 109 -18.13 -8.96 -25.54
CA LEU A 109 -18.43 -10.22 -26.24
C LEU A 109 -19.68 -10.08 -27.10
N MET A 110 -20.73 -9.46 -26.56
CA MET A 110 -21.96 -9.10 -27.30
C MET A 110 -21.64 -8.23 -28.54
N ASN A 111 -20.66 -7.33 -28.41
CA ASN A 111 -20.15 -6.49 -29.51
C ASN A 111 -19.02 -7.14 -30.36
N HIS A 112 -18.50 -8.33 -30.01
CA HIS A 112 -17.39 -8.99 -30.73
C HIS A 112 -17.84 -10.00 -31.78
N ARG A 113 -19.01 -10.64 -31.65
CA ARG A 113 -19.59 -11.49 -32.71
C ARG A 113 -19.70 -10.77 -34.07
N ARG A 114 -19.73 -9.44 -34.10
CA ARG A 114 -19.76 -8.60 -35.31
C ARG A 114 -18.41 -8.12 -35.88
N ARG A 115 -17.25 -8.33 -35.22
CA ARG A 115 -15.94 -7.74 -35.63
C ARG A 115 -14.73 -8.69 -35.52
N GLN A 116 -14.96 -10.00 -35.45
CA GLN A 116 -13.97 -11.03 -35.04
C GLN A 116 -12.67 -11.08 -35.87
N GLY A 117 -12.65 -10.63 -37.13
CA GLY A 117 -11.43 -10.65 -37.96
C GLY A 117 -10.32 -9.65 -37.59
N ARG A 118 -10.65 -8.50 -36.96
CA ARG A 118 -9.70 -7.38 -36.76
C ARG A 118 -9.17 -7.25 -35.32
N LYS A 119 -9.69 -8.04 -34.37
CA LYS A 119 -9.55 -7.83 -32.91
C LYS A 119 -8.46 -8.65 -32.21
N ARG A 120 -7.93 -9.72 -32.84
CA ARG A 120 -6.83 -10.55 -32.26
C ARG A 120 -5.52 -9.75 -32.10
N SER A 121 -5.31 -8.71 -32.90
CA SER A 121 -4.16 -7.78 -32.83
C SER A 121 -4.28 -6.73 -31.70
N SER A 122 -5.49 -6.31 -31.31
CA SER A 122 -5.70 -5.20 -30.35
C SER A 122 -5.66 -5.64 -28.87
N ALA A 123 -5.78 -6.94 -28.56
CA ALA A 123 -5.73 -7.45 -27.19
C ALA A 123 -4.34 -7.27 -26.55
N GLY A 124 -3.26 -7.54 -27.30
CA GLY A 124 -1.88 -7.33 -26.83
C GLY A 124 -1.55 -5.85 -26.61
N VAL A 125 -2.09 -4.97 -27.47
CA VAL A 125 -1.93 -3.52 -27.36
C VAL A 125 -2.54 -2.98 -26.05
N LYS A 126 -3.73 -3.44 -25.67
CA LYS A 126 -4.40 -3.01 -24.42
C LYS A 126 -3.68 -3.45 -23.15
N ILE A 127 -3.10 -4.66 -23.15
CA ILE A 127 -2.32 -5.17 -22.02
C ILE A 127 -1.07 -4.31 -21.81
N ARG A 128 -0.37 -3.97 -22.90
CA ARG A 128 0.83 -3.12 -22.85
C ARG A 128 0.54 -1.74 -22.26
N TYR A 129 -0.53 -1.08 -22.69
CA TYR A 129 -0.91 0.24 -22.15
C TYR A 129 -1.36 0.17 -20.68
N ALA A 130 -2.00 -0.92 -20.24
CA ALA A 130 -2.37 -1.08 -18.83
C ALA A 130 -1.14 -1.24 -17.92
N ILE A 131 -0.17 -2.07 -18.33
CA ILE A 131 1.10 -2.23 -17.59
C ILE A 131 1.87 -0.90 -17.55
N LEU A 132 1.92 -0.18 -18.68
CA LEU A 132 2.56 1.13 -18.74
C LEU A 132 1.87 2.13 -17.79
N ALA A 133 0.54 2.14 -17.73
CA ALA A 133 -0.20 3.03 -16.83
C ALA A 133 0.07 2.71 -15.35
N ASP A 134 0.06 1.42 -14.97
CA ASP A 134 0.36 0.98 -13.60
C ASP A 134 1.83 1.29 -13.23
N PHE A 135 2.76 1.11 -14.17
CA PHE A 135 4.16 1.50 -14.00
C PHE A 135 4.34 3.01 -13.81
N LEU A 136 3.69 3.83 -14.66
CA LEU A 136 3.77 5.28 -14.56
C LEU A 136 3.18 5.80 -13.25
N LEU A 137 2.08 5.19 -12.77
CA LEU A 137 1.51 5.52 -11.47
C LEU A 137 2.48 5.17 -10.34
N PHE A 138 3.09 3.98 -10.37
CA PHE A 138 4.07 3.57 -9.36
C PHE A 138 5.32 4.48 -9.37
N ALA A 139 5.84 4.80 -10.56
CA ALA A 139 6.95 5.74 -10.73
C ALA A 139 6.61 7.15 -10.25
N ALA A 140 5.38 7.62 -10.49
CA ALA A 140 4.89 8.89 -9.97
C ALA A 140 4.84 8.90 -8.44
N MET A 141 4.41 7.81 -7.80
CA MET A 141 4.40 7.69 -6.34
C MET A 141 5.82 7.71 -5.74
N ILE A 142 6.79 7.09 -6.40
CA ILE A 142 8.21 7.20 -6.03
C ILE A 142 8.68 8.66 -6.15
N LEU A 143 8.39 9.32 -7.28
CA LEU A 143 8.78 10.71 -7.49
C LEU A 143 8.16 11.65 -6.45
N VAL A 144 6.89 11.44 -6.10
CA VAL A 144 6.21 12.18 -5.01
C VAL A 144 6.96 11.98 -3.69
N GLY A 145 7.35 10.74 -3.36
CA GLY A 145 8.15 10.47 -2.15
C GLY A 145 9.49 11.20 -2.16
N VAL A 146 10.21 11.14 -3.29
CA VAL A 146 11.50 11.83 -3.47
C VAL A 146 11.36 13.34 -3.26
N VAL A 147 10.36 13.95 -3.89
CA VAL A 147 10.14 15.39 -3.80
C VAL A 147 9.70 15.79 -2.40
N VAL A 148 8.74 15.08 -1.81
CA VAL A 148 8.21 15.43 -0.48
C VAL A 148 9.26 15.22 0.60
N PHE A 149 9.85 14.03 0.69
CA PHE A 149 10.80 13.71 1.75
C PHE A 149 12.21 14.25 1.48
N GLY A 150 12.52 14.62 0.23
CA GLY A 150 13.75 15.35 -0.11
C GLY A 150 13.64 16.84 0.14
N ALA A 151 12.52 17.48 -0.21
CA ALA A 151 12.35 18.92 -0.03
C ALA A 151 12.01 19.30 1.42
N PHE A 152 11.25 18.44 2.12
CA PHE A 152 10.76 18.74 3.45
C PHE A 152 11.37 17.82 4.52
N GLY A 153 12.23 16.87 4.17
CA GLY A 153 12.82 15.94 5.13
C GLY A 153 13.57 16.64 6.27
N HIS A 154 13.31 16.18 7.50
CA HIS A 154 13.97 16.63 8.70
C HIS A 154 15.48 16.46 8.56
N CYS A 155 16.17 17.49 8.99
CA CYS A 155 17.59 17.43 9.22
C CYS A 155 17.91 16.33 10.24
N VAL A 156 18.98 15.58 9.98
CA VAL A 156 19.49 14.55 10.89
C VAL A 156 20.87 14.93 11.41
N CYS A 157 21.10 14.64 12.69
CA CYS A 157 22.37 14.86 13.36
C CYS A 157 23.25 13.60 13.41
N THR A 158 22.81 12.48 12.83
CA THR A 158 23.53 11.21 12.87
C THR A 158 23.72 10.68 11.45
N VAL A 159 24.97 10.44 11.06
CA VAL A 159 25.36 9.90 9.74
C VAL A 159 26.25 8.67 9.98
N ASP A 160 25.91 7.52 9.39
CA ASP A 160 26.64 6.26 9.54
C ASP A 160 26.85 5.84 11.01
N GLY A 161 25.85 6.08 11.86
CA GLY A 161 25.91 5.79 13.30
C GLY A 161 26.79 6.74 14.12
N LYS A 162 27.37 7.78 13.52
CA LYS A 162 28.15 8.81 14.21
C LYS A 162 27.33 10.09 14.35
N THR A 163 27.20 10.56 15.59
CA THR A 163 26.53 11.84 15.89
C THR A 163 27.47 13.00 15.59
N ILE A 164 26.98 14.01 14.86
CA ILE A 164 27.70 15.24 14.58
C ILE A 164 27.86 16.01 15.90
N PRO A 165 29.09 16.35 16.31
CA PRO A 165 29.32 17.05 17.58
C PRO A 165 28.60 18.40 17.58
N ASN A 166 27.92 18.71 18.68
CA ASN A 166 27.09 19.91 18.88
C ASN A 166 25.87 20.03 17.95
N CYS A 167 25.45 18.94 17.29
CA CYS A 167 24.20 18.90 16.55
C CYS A 167 23.08 18.37 17.45
N ASP A 168 22.16 19.25 17.82
CA ASP A 168 20.90 18.94 18.49
C ASP A 168 19.70 19.38 17.61
N GLU A 169 18.47 19.15 18.07
CA GLU A 169 17.26 19.53 17.32
C GLU A 169 17.20 21.03 16.99
N SER A 170 17.76 21.89 17.87
CA SER A 170 17.78 23.34 17.69
C SER A 170 18.85 23.84 16.70
N THR A 171 19.98 23.13 16.62
CA THR A 171 21.13 23.49 15.80
C THR A 171 21.20 22.68 14.49
N CYS A 172 20.31 21.69 14.31
CA CYS A 172 20.28 20.82 13.14
C CYS A 172 20.24 21.63 11.83
N SER A 173 19.42 22.68 11.74
CA SER A 173 19.33 23.52 10.53
C SER A 173 20.65 24.20 10.11
N ARG A 174 21.66 24.25 10.99
CA ARG A 174 23.00 24.81 10.70
C ARG A 174 24.10 23.76 10.65
N LEU A 175 24.05 22.74 11.49
CA LEU A 175 25.12 21.74 11.66
C LEU A 175 24.78 20.35 11.14
N GLY A 176 23.49 20.02 11.05
CA GLY A 176 23.04 18.71 10.63
C GLY A 176 22.92 18.58 9.11
N VAL A 177 22.64 17.37 8.67
CA VAL A 177 22.57 17.02 7.26
C VAL A 177 21.10 16.86 6.88
N HIS A 178 20.65 17.62 5.88
CA HIS A 178 19.35 17.38 5.26
C HIS A 178 19.43 16.14 4.38
N ARG A 179 18.33 15.39 4.29
CA ARG A 179 18.26 14.23 3.40
C ARG A 179 18.56 14.66 1.97
N GLY A 180 19.58 14.04 1.39
CA GLY A 180 19.88 14.23 -0.01
C GLY A 180 18.81 13.59 -0.90
N PHE A 181 18.92 13.89 -2.19
CA PHE A 181 18.05 13.31 -3.21
C PHE A 181 18.14 11.77 -3.24
N VAL A 182 19.34 11.24 -3.05
CA VAL A 182 19.61 9.79 -3.13
C VAL A 182 18.94 9.05 -1.97
N GLU A 183 19.00 9.59 -0.76
CA GLU A 183 18.40 9.02 0.44
C GLU A 183 16.87 9.03 0.36
N SER A 184 16.29 10.12 -0.16
CA SER A 184 14.85 10.22 -0.35
C SER A 184 14.33 9.30 -1.47
N PHE A 185 15.12 9.11 -2.53
CA PHE A 185 14.85 8.10 -3.56
C PHE A 185 14.96 6.68 -3.02
N TYR A 186 16.05 6.38 -2.32
CA TYR A 186 16.29 5.10 -1.66
C TYR A 186 15.14 4.76 -0.71
N MET A 187 14.79 5.68 0.20
CA MET A 187 13.64 5.54 1.09
C MET A 187 12.38 5.24 0.28
N SER A 188 12.08 6.06 -0.73
CA SER A 188 10.88 5.90 -1.56
C SER A 188 10.76 4.50 -2.19
N VAL A 189 11.86 3.96 -2.70
CA VAL A 189 11.89 2.63 -3.28
C VAL A 189 11.70 1.56 -2.20
N ILE A 190 12.47 1.57 -1.11
CA ILE A 190 12.38 0.53 -0.07
C ILE A 190 11.03 0.53 0.64
N THR A 191 10.37 1.69 0.76
CA THR A 191 9.03 1.80 1.34
C THR A 191 7.99 1.21 0.42
N LEU A 192 7.90 1.68 -0.84
CA LEU A 192 6.79 1.31 -1.71
C LEU A 192 6.92 -0.10 -2.27
N THR A 193 8.11 -0.68 -2.21
CA THR A 193 8.36 -2.11 -2.45
C THR A 193 8.22 -2.97 -1.20
N THR A 194 7.87 -2.36 -0.06
CA THR A 194 7.66 -3.01 1.24
C THR A 194 8.88 -3.81 1.73
N VAL A 195 10.09 -3.34 1.40
CA VAL A 195 11.36 -3.91 1.93
C VAL A 195 11.64 -3.36 3.32
N GLY A 196 11.53 -2.03 3.48
CA GLY A 196 11.50 -1.35 4.79
C GLY A 196 12.68 -1.63 5.72
N PHE A 197 13.94 -1.43 5.27
CA PHE A 197 15.12 -1.64 6.13
C PHE A 197 15.14 -0.82 7.42
N GLY A 198 14.53 0.37 7.42
CA GLY A 198 14.38 1.21 8.61
C GLY A 198 15.58 2.08 8.96
N ASP A 199 16.59 2.12 8.08
CA ASP A 199 17.75 3.01 8.14
C ASP A 199 17.41 4.46 7.77
N VAL A 200 16.48 4.65 6.83
CA VAL A 200 15.92 5.97 6.48
C VAL A 200 14.40 5.92 6.64
N VAL A 201 13.87 6.74 7.56
CA VAL A 201 12.45 6.69 7.96
C VAL A 201 11.89 8.08 8.25
N PRO A 202 10.58 8.34 8.10
CA PRO A 202 9.93 9.56 8.59
C PRO A 202 10.07 9.74 10.11
N ILE A 203 10.70 10.83 10.55
CA ILE A 203 10.96 11.07 11.98
C ILE A 203 9.90 11.98 12.59
N GLY A 204 9.58 13.07 11.91
CA GLY A 204 8.64 14.08 12.40
C GLY A 204 7.20 13.60 12.35
N ASP A 205 6.35 14.08 13.27
CA ASP A 205 4.91 13.76 13.26
C ASP A 205 4.24 14.21 11.95
N TRP A 206 4.59 15.36 11.39
CA TRP A 206 4.03 15.80 10.10
C TRP A 206 4.50 14.90 8.94
N GLU A 207 5.76 14.46 8.94
CA GLU A 207 6.29 13.52 7.93
C GLU A 207 5.58 12.18 8.02
N ARG A 208 5.42 11.66 9.23
CA ARG A 208 4.70 10.41 9.50
C ARG A 208 3.25 10.52 9.05
N GLY A 209 2.60 11.66 9.26
CA GLY A 209 1.25 11.94 8.78
C GLY A 209 1.14 11.86 7.26
N ILE A 210 2.08 12.45 6.53
CA ILE A 210 2.13 12.34 5.06
C ILE A 210 2.46 10.91 4.63
N ALA A 211 3.42 10.27 5.31
CA ALA A 211 3.84 8.92 5.03
C ALA A 211 2.68 7.92 5.18
N VAL A 212 1.79 8.10 6.16
CA VAL A 212 0.59 7.26 6.32
C VAL A 212 -0.23 7.21 5.02
N VAL A 213 -0.58 8.37 4.47
CA VAL A 213 -1.40 8.44 3.25
C VAL A 213 -0.61 7.94 2.05
N TRP A 214 0.64 8.37 1.92
CA TRP A 214 1.50 8.04 0.80
C TRP A 214 1.85 6.54 0.73
N MET A 215 2.14 5.90 1.87
CA MET A 215 2.41 4.44 1.93
C MET A 215 1.19 3.63 1.49
N LEU A 216 -0.02 3.99 1.95
CA LEU A 216 -1.24 3.27 1.56
C LEU A 216 -1.48 3.32 0.05
N VAL A 217 -1.37 4.50 -0.54
CA VAL A 217 -1.56 4.69 -1.99
C VAL A 217 -0.41 4.04 -2.78
N GLY A 218 0.82 4.23 -2.32
CA GLY A 218 2.02 3.77 -3.00
C GLY A 218 2.13 2.25 -3.00
N CYS A 219 1.92 1.58 -1.87
CA CYS A 219 1.94 0.11 -1.79
C CYS A 219 0.79 -0.50 -2.63
N ALA A 220 -0.39 0.13 -2.65
CA ALA A 220 -1.46 -0.31 -3.54
C ALA A 220 -1.08 -0.17 -5.02
N SER A 221 -0.41 0.92 -5.41
CA SER A 221 0.09 1.11 -6.78
C SER A 221 1.15 0.07 -7.16
N ALA A 222 2.06 -0.27 -6.23
CA ALA A 222 3.07 -1.31 -6.41
C ALA A 222 2.42 -2.69 -6.62
N GLY A 223 1.46 -3.04 -5.77
CA GLY A 223 0.71 -4.30 -5.89
C GLY A 223 -0.06 -4.41 -7.21
N ASN A 224 -0.66 -3.31 -7.69
CA ASN A 224 -1.31 -3.27 -9.00
C ASN A 224 -0.32 -3.50 -10.14
N PHE A 225 0.85 -2.85 -10.10
CA PHE A 225 1.91 -3.00 -11.08
C PHE A 225 2.44 -4.45 -11.11
N VAL A 226 2.77 -5.03 -9.96
CA VAL A 226 3.19 -6.44 -9.85
C VAL A 226 2.10 -7.37 -10.40
N GLY A 227 0.84 -7.12 -10.05
CA GLY A 227 -0.30 -7.87 -10.58
C GLY A 227 -0.45 -7.76 -12.10
N ALA A 228 -0.15 -6.60 -12.69
CA ALA A 228 -0.18 -6.40 -14.14
C ALA A 228 0.92 -7.17 -14.86
N VAL A 229 2.13 -7.15 -14.31
CA VAL A 229 3.28 -7.92 -14.80
C VAL A 229 3.01 -9.43 -14.70
N ALA A 230 2.46 -9.90 -13.56
CA ALA A 230 2.10 -11.31 -13.40
C ALA A 230 1.07 -11.78 -14.44
N ARG A 231 0.05 -10.96 -14.72
CA ARG A 231 -0.93 -11.23 -15.79
C ARG A 231 -0.29 -11.27 -17.17
N TRP A 232 0.75 -10.49 -17.41
CA TRP A 232 1.49 -10.50 -18.68
C TRP A 232 2.22 -11.82 -18.88
N PHE A 233 3.01 -12.27 -17.89
CA PHE A 233 3.70 -13.56 -17.95
C PHE A 233 2.72 -14.72 -18.17
N ALA A 234 1.62 -14.75 -17.42
CA ALA A 234 0.60 -15.78 -17.56
C ALA A 234 -0.07 -15.80 -18.94
N ASN A 235 -0.10 -14.66 -19.66
CA ASN A 235 -0.62 -14.59 -21.02
C ASN A 235 0.42 -15.03 -22.05
N GLU A 236 1.69 -14.71 -21.84
CA GLU A 236 2.76 -15.13 -22.75
C GLU A 236 2.96 -16.64 -22.70
N GLU A 237 2.89 -17.27 -21.52
CA GLU A 237 2.94 -18.73 -21.39
C GLU A 237 1.80 -19.42 -22.18
N ARG A 238 0.58 -18.87 -22.12
CA ARG A 238 -0.56 -19.38 -22.93
C ARG A 238 -0.34 -19.21 -24.44
N ARG A 239 0.50 -18.26 -24.85
CA ARG A 239 0.84 -18.03 -26.24
C ARG A 239 1.85 -19.04 -26.75
N PHE A 240 2.81 -19.44 -25.92
CA PHE A 240 3.79 -20.49 -26.23
C PHE A 240 3.17 -21.90 -26.26
N ARG A 241 2.16 -22.17 -25.43
CA ARG A 241 1.44 -23.47 -25.42
C ARG A 241 0.42 -23.66 -26.56
N ARG A 242 0.27 -22.68 -27.47
CA ARG A 242 -0.65 -22.74 -28.63
C ARG A 242 0.14 -22.81 -29.91
#